data_AF-S4S3N0-F1
#
_entry.id   AF-S4S3N0-F1
#
_cell.length_a   1.000
_cell.length_b   1.000
_cell.length_c   1.000
_cell.angle_alpha   90.00
_cell.angle_beta   90.00
_cell.angle_gamma   90.00
#
_symmetry.space_group_name_H-M   'P 1'
#
loop_
_entity.id
_entity.type
_entity.pdbx_description
1 polymer ?
#
loop_
_entity_poly.entity_id
_entity_poly.type
_entity_poly.pdbx_seq_one_letter_code
_entity_poly.pdbx_strand_id
1 'polypeptide(L)' 'IEILALPEEEADNPLGPYSGAGTIFGTTGGVMEAAVRSAFFLVTGKDLGDVNFIPARGLDGVKEAEVDFQNGTKIRI' A
#
# COMPACT_ATOMS: atom_id res chain seq x y z
N ILE A 1 23.97 3.16 -22.49
CA ILE A 1 24.12 2.72 -21.09
C ILE A 1 23.48 1.36 -20.99
N GLU A 2 24.25 0.34 -20.60
CA GLU A 2 23.74 -1.01 -20.38
C GLU A 2 23.24 -1.11 -18.94
N ILE A 3 21.93 -1.04 -18.74
CA ILE A 3 21.31 -0.88 -17.42
C ILE A 3 21.67 -2.03 -16.46
N LEU A 4 21.82 -3.25 -16.98
CA LEU A 4 22.11 -4.45 -16.18
C LEU A 4 23.56 -4.55 -15.69
N ALA A 5 24.47 -3.76 -16.26
CA ALA A 5 25.89 -3.76 -15.91
C ALA A 5 26.27 -2.67 -14.90
N LEU A 6 25.30 -1.85 -14.48
CA LEU A 6 25.51 -0.78 -13.52
C LEU A 6 25.48 -1.33 -12.08
N PRO A 7 26.33 -0.80 -11.17
CA PRO A 7 26.20 -1.07 -9.75
C PRO A 7 24.89 -0.44 -9.21
N GLU A 8 24.31 -1.06 -8.19
CA GLU A 8 23.19 -0.46 -7.44
C GLU A 8 23.69 0.76 -6.65
N GLU A 9 22.90 1.82 -6.65
CA GLU A 9 23.15 3.05 -5.88
C GLU A 9 21.88 3.42 -5.11
N GLU A 10 22.05 3.93 -3.89
CA GLU A 10 20.92 4.41 -3.08
C GLU A 10 20.53 5.84 -3.47
N ALA A 11 19.25 6.18 -3.25
CA ALA A 11 18.75 7.53 -3.46
C ALA A 11 19.26 8.50 -2.39
N ASP A 12 19.43 9.77 -2.76
CA ASP A 12 19.94 10.81 -1.86
C ASP A 12 19.00 11.09 -0.67
N ASN A 13 19.59 11.27 0.52
CA ASN A 13 18.89 11.67 1.75
C ASN A 13 18.70 13.20 1.78
N PRO A 14 17.57 13.75 2.30
CA PRO A 14 16.54 13.09 3.13
C PRO A 14 15.28 12.62 2.42
N LEU A 15 15.16 12.83 1.11
CA LEU A 15 13.94 12.54 0.37
C LEU A 15 13.91 11.15 -0.29
N GLY A 16 15.03 10.43 -0.29
CA GLY A 16 15.15 9.07 -0.81
C GLY A 16 14.40 7.97 -0.04
N PRO A 17 14.29 8.00 1.30
CA PRO A 17 13.59 6.95 2.04
C PRO A 17 12.11 6.87 1.68
N TYR A 18 11.63 5.68 1.32
CA TYR A 18 10.21 5.39 1.06
C TYR A 18 9.73 4.21 1.90
N SER A 19 8.43 4.14 2.18
CA SER A 19 7.81 3.01 2.87
C SER A 19 7.30 1.97 1.88
N GLY A 20 7.12 0.73 2.32
CA GLY A 20 6.50 -0.33 1.51
C GLY A 20 5.07 0.00 1.04
N ALA A 21 4.41 0.96 1.68
CA ALA A 21 3.14 1.51 1.20
C ALA A 21 3.34 2.41 -0.05
N GLY A 22 4.39 3.23 -0.08
CA GLY A 22 4.74 4.06 -1.24
C GLY A 22 5.19 3.23 -2.45
N THR A 23 5.88 2.10 -2.21
CA THR A 23 6.36 1.20 -3.27
C THR A 23 5.24 0.64 -4.15
N ILE A 24 4.05 0.42 -3.60
CA ILE A 24 2.94 -0.23 -4.32
C ILE A 24 2.05 0.73 -5.10
N PHE A 25 2.26 2.06 -5.02
CA PHE A 25 1.41 3.07 -5.67
C PHE A 25 1.30 2.88 -7.19
N GLY A 26 2.33 2.33 -7.84
CA GLY A 26 2.38 2.11 -9.29
C GLY A 26 1.50 0.97 -9.80
N THR A 27 0.86 0.20 -8.92
CA THR A 27 -0.02 -0.92 -9.29
C THR A 27 -1.49 -0.60 -9.06
N THR A 28 -2.38 -1.16 -9.87
CA THR A 28 -3.83 -0.98 -9.70
C THR A 28 -4.28 -1.51 -8.32
N GLY A 29 -4.86 -0.62 -7.50
CA GLY A 29 -5.26 -0.90 -6.12
C GLY A 29 -4.20 -0.58 -5.05
N GLY A 30 -2.96 -0.27 -5.44
CA GLY A 30 -1.88 -0.01 -4.47
C GLY A 30 -2.04 1.29 -3.67
N VAL A 31 -2.58 2.36 -4.29
CA VAL A 31 -2.91 3.61 -3.58
C VAL A 31 -4.02 3.37 -2.54
N MET A 32 -5.03 2.57 -2.89
CA MET A 32 -6.12 2.23 -1.97
C MET A 32 -5.60 1.38 -0.80
N GLU A 33 -4.77 0.36 -1.08
CA GLU A 33 -4.13 -0.47 -0.06
C GLU A 33 -3.27 0.37 0.90
N ALA A 34 -2.51 1.34 0.39
CA ALA A 34 -1.74 2.26 1.23
C ALA A 34 -2.63 3.16 2.11
N ALA A 35 -3.69 3.74 1.54
CA ALA A 35 -4.61 4.61 2.27
C ALA A 35 -5.33 3.86 3.40
N VAL A 36 -5.79 2.62 3.14
CA VAL A 36 -6.47 1.78 4.13
C VAL A 36 -5.54 1.39 5.26
N ARG A 37 -4.28 1.00 4.96
CA ARG A 37 -3.28 0.68 6.00
C ARG A 37 -3.06 1.87 6.95
N SER A 38 -2.91 3.08 6.40
CA SER A 38 -2.76 4.29 7.21
C SER A 38 -4.03 4.63 8.00
N ALA A 39 -5.20 4.56 7.36
CA ALA A 39 -6.47 4.82 8.03
C ALA A 39 -6.73 3.83 9.17
N PHE A 40 -6.41 2.55 9.00
CA PHE A 40 -6.61 1.52 10.03
C PHE A 40 -5.75 1.81 11.25
N PHE A 41 -4.47 2.14 11.06
CA PHE A 41 -3.59 2.52 12.16
C PHE A 41 -4.10 3.78 12.89
N LEU A 42 -4.51 4.80 12.14
CA LEU A 42 -5.03 6.06 12.72
C LEU A 42 -6.30 5.86 13.55
N VAL A 43 -7.17 4.93 13.15
CA VAL A 43 -8.46 4.68 13.82
C VAL A 43 -8.33 3.70 14.98
N THR A 44 -7.54 2.64 14.83
CA THR A 44 -7.45 1.54 15.81
C THR A 44 -6.26 1.68 16.77
N GLY A 45 -5.27 2.50 16.42
CA GLY A 45 -3.98 2.59 17.12
C GLY A 45 -3.15 1.30 17.04
N LYS A 46 -3.54 0.35 16.17
CA LYS A 46 -2.86 -0.93 15.96
C LYS A 46 -2.44 -1.06 14.51
N ASP A 47 -1.30 -1.70 14.30
CA ASP A 47 -0.88 -2.07 12.96
C ASP A 47 -1.80 -3.16 12.38
N LEU A 48 -2.14 -2.98 11.11
CA LEU A 48 -2.91 -3.97 10.35
C LEU A 48 -2.02 -5.22 10.18
N GLY A 49 -2.34 -6.30 10.90
CA GLY A 49 -1.50 -7.50 10.95
C GLY A 49 -1.30 -8.16 9.59
N ASP A 50 -2.36 -8.34 8.81
CA ASP A 50 -2.25 -8.72 7.40
C ASP A 50 -2.34 -7.47 6.53
N VAL A 51 -1.18 -7.02 6.09
CA VAL A 51 -1.04 -5.85 5.22
C VAL A 51 -1.49 -6.14 3.79
N ASN A 52 -1.71 -7.40 3.39
CA ASN A 52 -2.04 -7.74 2.01
C ASN A 52 -3.53 -7.57 1.72
N PHE A 53 -3.88 -6.48 1.03
CA PHE A 53 -5.20 -6.32 0.44
C PHE A 53 -5.30 -7.07 -0.89
N ILE A 54 -5.36 -8.40 -0.81
CA ILE A 54 -5.52 -9.29 -1.97
C ILE A 54 -6.72 -8.88 -2.85
N PRO A 55 -7.89 -8.47 -2.32
CA PRO A 55 -9.04 -8.05 -3.15
C PRO A 55 -8.78 -6.79 -3.99
N ALA A 56 -7.84 -5.94 -3.57
CA ALA A 56 -7.50 -4.71 -4.30
C ALA A 56 -6.51 -4.98 -5.45
N ARG A 57 -5.83 -6.13 -5.46
CA ARG A 57 -4.83 -6.49 -6.47
C ARG A 57 -5.47 -7.28 -7.61
N GLY A 58 -5.04 -7.04 -8.85
CA GLY A 58 -5.57 -7.71 -10.04
C GLY A 58 -6.02 -6.75 -11.14
N LEU A 59 -6.28 -7.29 -12.35
CA LEU A 59 -6.58 -6.53 -13.57
C LEU A 59 -8.08 -6.40 -13.86
N ASP A 60 -8.96 -6.83 -12.94
CA ASP A 60 -10.40 -6.68 -13.13
C ASP A 60 -10.81 -5.20 -13.18
N GLY A 61 -11.72 -4.87 -14.10
CA GLY A 61 -12.06 -3.49 -14.47
C GLY A 61 -12.73 -2.67 -13.36
N VAL A 62 -13.40 -3.33 -12.41
CA VAL A 62 -13.92 -2.73 -11.17
C VAL A 62 -13.69 -3.72 -10.04
N LYS A 63 -13.14 -3.25 -8.93
CA LYS A 63 -12.86 -4.05 -7.73
C LYS A 63 -13.51 -3.37 -6.54
N GLU A 64 -14.15 -4.18 -5.69
CA GLU A 64 -14.72 -3.72 -4.43
C GLU A 64 -14.25 -4.63 -3.28
N ALA A 65 -13.98 -4.04 -2.11
CA ALA A 65 -13.63 -4.74 -0.89
C ALA A 65 -14.28 -4.06 0.33
N GLU A 66 -14.58 -4.85 1.37
CA GLU A 66 -15.05 -4.33 2.66
C GLU A 66 -13.98 -4.54 3.71
N VAL A 67 -13.68 -3.50 4.47
CA VAL A 67 -12.69 -3.51 5.55
C VAL A 67 -13.39 -3.19 6.85
N ASP A 68 -13.28 -4.10 7.82
CA ASP A 68 -13.77 -3.87 9.18
C ASP A 68 -12.64 -3.33 10.07
N PHE A 69 -12.87 -2.16 10.65
CA PHE A 69 -11.92 -1.47 11.51
C PHE A 69 -11.99 -1.96 12.98
N GLN A 70 -12.64 -3.10 13.24
CA GLN A 70 -12.79 -3.72 14.57
C GLN A 70 -13.51 -2.83 15.60
N ASN A 71 -14.04 -1.69 15.19
CA ASN A 71 -14.81 -0.74 15.99
C ASN A 71 -16.27 -0.61 15.50
N GLY A 72 -16.69 -1.50 14.59
CA GLY A 72 -18.01 -1.46 13.94
C GLY A 72 -18.09 -0.55 12.72
N THR A 73 -17.02 0.17 12.36
CA THR A 73 -16.95 0.97 11.14
C THR A 73 -16.48 0.09 10.00
N LYS A 74 -17.38 -0.17 9.05
CA LYS A 74 -17.09 -0.89 7.80
C LYS A 74 -16.86 0.12 6.69
N ILE A 75 -15.71 0.06 6.05
CA ILE A 75 -15.41 0.88 4.87
C ILE A 75 -15.50 -0.01 3.64
N ARG A 76 -16.34 0.38 2.68
CA ARG A 76 -16.39 -0.22 1.34
C ARG A 76 -15.56 0.62 0.40
N ILE A 77 -14.65 -0.03 -0.31
CA ILE A 77 -13.66 0.55 -1.23
C ILE A 77 -13.70 -0.20 -2.54
#